data_AF-A0A3D1JAT5-F1
#
_entry.id   AF-A0A3D1JAT5-F1
#
_cell.length_a   1.000
_cell.length_b   1.000
_cell.length_c   1.000
_cell.angle_alpha   90.00
_cell.angle_beta   90.00
_cell.angle_gamma   90.00
#
_symmetry.space_group_name_H-M   'P 1'
#
loop_
_entity.id
_entity.type
_entity.pdbx_description
1 polymer ?
#
loop_
_entity_poly.entity_id
_entity_poly.type
_entity_poly.pdbx_seq_one_letter_code
_entity_poly.pdbx_strand_id
1 'polypeptide(L)'
;MLYAYDQEKQLRSADTVEMKDDRFHCPGCQEQVTWKRGPKRRAHFAHRKNADCSTFSEGETEEHLAAKAYLYDWFDPLPVKIECFLPELTQRPDLKYQQLVIEVQCSPISLTDFSARTAGYLKAGYQPWWILGLRLQPKKIWHTIAKASCMYDDQGFNLWGIDVGRQCLIQYTAIDWHYQSG
;
A
#
# COMPACT_ATOMS: atom_id res chain seq x y z
N MET A 1 1.70 -8.81 -4.73
CA MET A 1 2.72 -8.59 -3.69
C MET A 1 4.10 -8.69 -4.31
N LEU A 2 5.06 -7.93 -3.80
CA LEU A 2 6.45 -7.92 -4.29
C LEU A 2 7.32 -8.93 -3.57
N TYR A 3 6.93 -9.40 -2.38
CA TYR A 3 7.71 -10.35 -1.58
C TYR A 3 6.88 -11.55 -1.16
N ALA A 4 7.52 -12.72 -1.08
CA ALA A 4 6.91 -13.95 -0.56
C ALA A 4 7.97 -14.81 0.16
N TYR A 5 7.52 -15.71 1.05
CA TYR A 5 8.41 -16.69 1.66
C TYR A 5 8.70 -17.84 0.69
N ASP A 6 9.96 -18.25 0.57
CA ASP A 6 10.31 -19.52 -0.04
C ASP A 6 10.08 -20.70 0.92
N GLN A 7 10.51 -21.89 0.53
CA GLN A 7 10.37 -23.10 1.35
C GLN A 7 11.15 -23.08 2.66
N GLU A 8 12.26 -22.34 2.69
CA GLU A 8 13.11 -22.19 3.86
C GLU A 8 12.61 -21.07 4.77
N LYS A 9 11.43 -20.51 4.48
CA LYS A 9 10.83 -19.33 5.15
C LYS A 9 11.70 -18.08 5.00
N GLN A 10 12.51 -18.00 3.95
CA GLN A 10 13.26 -16.79 3.64
C GLN A 10 12.41 -15.87 2.76
N LEU A 11 12.42 -14.57 3.07
CA LEU A 11 11.68 -13.58 2.29
C LEU A 11 12.42 -13.31 0.97
N ARG A 12 11.74 -13.51 -0.16
CA ARG A 12 12.28 -13.34 -1.50
C ARG A 12 11.55 -12.22 -2.24
N SER A 13 12.32 -11.36 -2.92
CA SER A 13 11.79 -10.37 -3.86
C SER A 13 11.36 -11.05 -5.15
N ALA A 14 10.22 -10.64 -5.71
CA ALA A 14 9.72 -11.14 -6.98
C ALA A 14 10.68 -10.86 -8.15
N ASP A 15 11.51 -9.80 -8.06
CA ASP A 15 12.45 -9.43 -9.12
C ASP A 15 13.71 -10.30 -9.13
N THR A 16 14.07 -10.92 -7.99
CA THR A 16 15.26 -11.79 -7.86
C THR A 16 14.97 -13.26 -8.16
N VAL A 17 13.70 -13.62 -8.39
CA VAL A 17 13.31 -15.00 -8.70
C VAL A 17 13.53 -15.26 -10.19
N GLU A 18 14.35 -16.27 -10.50
CA GLU A 18 14.72 -16.61 -11.87
C GLU A 18 13.91 -17.78 -12.45
N MET A 19 13.33 -18.61 -11.59
CA MET A 19 12.56 -19.79 -11.99
C MET A 19 11.17 -19.77 -11.36
N LYS A 20 10.19 -20.33 -12.09
CA LYS A 20 8.89 -20.69 -11.52
C LYS A 20 9.11 -21.87 -10.56
N ASP A 21 9.52 -21.59 -9.33
CA ASP A 21 9.35 -22.56 -8.24
C ASP A 21 7.94 -22.34 -7.69
N ASP A 22 7.14 -23.41 -7.67
CA ASP A 22 5.73 -23.36 -7.32
C ASP A 22 5.50 -23.26 -5.81
N ARG A 23 6.52 -23.04 -4.98
CA ARG A 23 6.42 -23.24 -3.53
C ARG A 23 6.67 -21.97 -2.72
N PHE A 24 6.21 -20.83 -3.23
CA PHE A 24 6.17 -19.58 -2.48
C PHE A 24 4.92 -19.49 -1.61
N HIS A 25 5.06 -18.90 -0.43
CA HIS A 25 4.00 -18.72 0.54
C HIS A 25 3.82 -17.25 0.90
N CYS A 26 2.56 -16.86 1.09
CA CYS A 26 2.19 -15.53 1.53
C CYS A 26 2.69 -15.26 2.96
N PRO A 27 3.40 -14.15 3.25
CA PRO A 27 3.85 -13.86 4.61
C PRO A 27 2.74 -13.60 5.63
N GLY A 28 1.52 -13.26 5.18
CA GLY A 28 0.38 -13.02 6.07
C GLY A 28 -0.44 -14.27 6.35
N CYS A 29 -1.03 -14.88 5.31
CA CYS A 29 -1.89 -16.06 5.50
C CYS A 29 -1.16 -17.40 5.36
N GLN A 30 0.12 -17.41 4.96
CA GLN A 30 0.92 -18.62 4.73
C GLN A 30 0.42 -19.52 3.58
N GLU A 31 -0.66 -19.13 2.89
CA GLU A 31 -1.14 -19.83 1.71
C GLU A 31 -0.16 -19.72 0.53
N GLN A 32 -0.22 -20.71 -0.35
CA GLN A 32 0.62 -20.78 -1.53
C GLN A 32 0.30 -19.64 -2.51
N VAL A 33 1.33 -18.97 -3.02
CA VAL A 33 1.25 -17.91 -4.03
C VAL A 33 2.00 -18.29 -5.29
N THR A 34 1.53 -17.78 -6.43
CA THR A 34 2.15 -18.02 -7.73
C THR A 34 2.97 -16.82 -8.14
N TRP A 35 4.25 -17.03 -8.44
CA TRP A 35 5.10 -16.02 -9.06
C TRP A 35 4.70 -15.79 -10.52
N LYS A 36 4.52 -14.53 -10.89
CA LYS A 36 4.11 -14.10 -12.22
C LYS A 36 5.07 -13.03 -12.74
N ARG A 37 5.59 -13.23 -13.94
CA ARG A 37 6.38 -12.26 -14.70
C ARG A 37 5.97 -12.31 -16.17
N GLY A 38 5.93 -11.16 -16.84
CA GLY A 38 5.60 -11.09 -18.26
C GLY A 38 6.26 -9.90 -18.94
N PRO A 39 6.25 -9.83 -20.28
CA PRO A 39 6.96 -8.80 -21.04
C PRO A 39 6.45 -7.36 -20.77
N LYS A 40 5.21 -7.20 -20.32
CA LYS A 40 4.60 -5.92 -19.93
C LYS A 40 4.16 -5.87 -18.47
N ARG A 41 4.50 -6.89 -17.66
CA ARG A 41 4.02 -7.00 -16.28
C ARG A 41 5.21 -7.22 -15.36
N ARG A 42 5.35 -6.33 -14.37
CA ARG A 42 6.35 -6.46 -13.30
C ARG A 42 6.22 -7.82 -12.62
N ALA A 43 7.35 -8.38 -12.19
CA ALA A 43 7.36 -9.60 -11.40
C ALA A 43 6.60 -9.37 -10.08
N HIS A 44 5.68 -10.28 -9.76
CA HIS A 44 4.92 -10.22 -8.51
C HIS A 44 4.42 -11.62 -8.13
N PHE A 45 4.11 -11.80 -6.85
CA PHE A 45 3.38 -12.97 -6.38
C PHE A 45 1.88 -12.67 -6.32
N ALA A 46 1.07 -13.66 -6.67
CA ALA A 46 -0.38 -13.57 -6.66
C ALA A 46 -1.00 -14.81 -6.03
N HIS A 47 -1.99 -14.61 -5.17
CA HIS A 47 -2.86 -15.68 -4.69
C HIS A 47 -3.69 -16.31 -5.84
N ARG A 48 -4.12 -17.55 -5.66
CA ARG A 48 -5.18 -18.14 -6.50
C ARG A 48 -6.51 -17.45 -6.20
N LYS A 49 -7.40 -17.36 -7.19
CA LYS A 49 -8.76 -16.82 -6.99
C LYS A 49 -9.43 -17.62 -5.85
N ASN A 50 -10.03 -16.92 -4.87
CA ASN A 50 -10.68 -17.47 -3.67
C ASN A 50 -9.75 -17.92 -2.52
N ALA A 51 -8.48 -17.49 -2.47
CA ALA A 51 -7.74 -17.61 -1.23
C ALA A 51 -8.32 -16.64 -0.19
N ASP A 52 -8.73 -17.14 0.97
CA ASP A 52 -9.21 -16.34 2.11
C ASP A 52 -8.02 -15.67 2.80
N CYS A 53 -7.42 -14.70 2.10
CA CYS A 53 -6.36 -13.89 2.65
C CYS A 53 -6.92 -12.54 3.09
N SER A 54 -7.31 -12.42 4.36
CA SER A 54 -7.77 -11.15 4.94
C SER A 54 -6.68 -10.06 4.90
N THR A 55 -5.40 -10.46 4.91
CA THR A 55 -4.24 -9.57 4.86
C THR A 55 -3.88 -9.11 3.44
N PHE A 56 -4.40 -9.77 2.39
CA PHE A 56 -4.09 -9.51 0.97
C PHE A 56 -5.35 -9.52 0.08
N SER A 57 -6.53 -9.30 0.67
CA SER A 57 -7.84 -9.42 0.00
C SER A 57 -8.05 -8.37 -1.09
N GLU A 58 -7.32 -7.26 -1.02
CA GLU A 58 -7.26 -6.28 -2.09
C GLU A 58 -6.31 -6.79 -3.18
N GLY A 59 -6.88 -7.16 -4.33
CA GLY A 59 -6.10 -7.53 -5.50
C GLY A 59 -5.17 -6.39 -5.90
N GLU A 60 -3.88 -6.53 -5.58
CA GLU A 60 -2.90 -5.49 -5.88
C GLU A 60 -2.84 -5.22 -7.39
N THR A 61 -3.13 -3.97 -7.76
CA THR A 61 -3.06 -3.51 -9.15
C THR A 61 -1.61 -3.25 -9.54
N GLU A 62 -1.35 -3.14 -10.84
CA GLU A 62 -0.03 -2.73 -11.34
C GLU A 62 0.37 -1.34 -10.82
N GLU A 63 -0.59 -0.42 -10.71
CA GLU A 63 -0.40 0.90 -10.09
C GLU A 63 0.06 0.78 -8.63
N HIS A 64 -0.57 -0.09 -7.83
CA HIS A 64 -0.21 -0.30 -6.43
C HIS A 64 1.21 -0.87 -6.29
N LEU A 65 1.56 -1.87 -7.09
CA LEU A 65 2.91 -2.43 -7.12
C LEU A 65 3.96 -1.39 -7.55
N ALA A 66 3.64 -0.57 -8.56
CA ALA A 66 4.51 0.49 -9.04
C ALA A 66 4.76 1.55 -7.95
N ALA A 67 3.70 1.98 -7.28
CA ALA A 67 3.74 2.97 -6.20
C ALA A 67 4.59 2.49 -5.02
N LYS A 68 4.43 1.23 -4.61
CA LYS A 68 5.24 0.65 -3.53
C LYS A 68 6.73 0.67 -3.81
N ALA A 69 7.13 0.24 -5.02
CA ALA A 69 8.54 0.26 -5.39
C ALA A 69 9.07 1.68 -5.50
N TYR A 70 8.32 2.59 -6.12
CA TYR A 70 8.71 4.00 -6.20
C TYR A 70 8.93 4.60 -4.80
N LEU A 71 8.01 4.34 -3.87
CA LEU A 71 8.15 4.81 -2.48
C LEU A 71 9.35 4.17 -1.79
N TYR A 72 9.56 2.87 -1.97
CA TYR A 72 10.70 2.17 -1.40
C TYR A 72 12.03 2.82 -1.84
N ASP A 73 12.17 3.09 -3.14
CA ASP A 73 13.33 3.77 -3.69
C ASP A 73 13.42 5.24 -3.23
N TRP A 74 12.29 5.93 -3.10
CA TRP A 74 12.22 7.34 -2.65
C TRP A 74 12.73 7.54 -1.22
N PHE A 75 12.58 6.54 -0.36
CA PHE A 75 13.08 6.59 1.01
C PHE A 75 14.56 6.22 1.16
N ASP A 76 15.25 5.77 0.12
CA ASP A 76 16.69 5.48 0.19
C ASP A 76 17.48 6.73 0.65
N PRO A 77 18.43 6.61 1.60
CA PRO A 77 19.03 5.39 2.17
C PRO A 77 18.40 4.87 3.46
N LEU A 78 17.17 5.28 3.80
CA LEU A 78 16.53 4.84 5.04
C LEU A 78 16.19 3.34 4.97
N PRO A 79 16.38 2.57 6.06
CA PRO A 79 16.08 1.13 6.12
C PRO A 79 14.57 0.86 6.21
N VAL A 80 13.83 1.23 5.16
CA VAL A 80 12.40 0.93 5.02
C VAL A 80 12.20 -0.57 4.81
N LYS A 81 11.17 -1.12 5.45
CA LYS A 81 10.68 -2.47 5.20
C LYS A 81 9.44 -2.40 4.33
N ILE A 82 9.41 -3.20 3.27
CA ILE A 82 8.28 -3.30 2.34
C ILE A 82 7.44 -4.55 2.67
N GLU A 83 6.12 -4.42 2.62
CA GLU A 83 5.17 -5.50 2.89
C GLU A 83 5.40 -6.21 4.23
N CYS A 84 5.82 -5.47 5.25
CA CYS A 84 6.16 -5.99 6.58
C CYS A 84 4.90 -6.48 7.29
N PHE A 85 4.75 -7.78 7.49
CA PHE A 85 3.66 -8.31 8.31
C PHE A 85 3.85 -7.92 9.78
N LEU A 86 2.78 -7.43 10.41
CA LEU A 86 2.70 -7.06 11.83
C LEU A 86 1.77 -8.07 12.53
N PRO A 87 2.31 -9.16 13.09
CA PRO A 87 1.51 -10.25 13.66
C PRO A 87 0.57 -9.78 14.77
N GLU A 88 1.00 -8.81 15.56
CA GLU A 88 0.23 -8.23 16.67
C GLU A 88 -1.02 -7.49 16.21
N LEU A 89 -1.04 -7.03 14.95
CA LEU A 89 -2.19 -6.34 14.35
C LEU A 89 -2.93 -7.20 13.33
N THR A 90 -2.37 -8.35 12.93
CA THR A 90 -2.77 -9.09 11.73
C THR A 90 -2.86 -8.21 10.47
N GLN A 91 -2.04 -7.17 10.42
CA GLN A 91 -1.98 -6.17 9.35
C GLN A 91 -0.64 -6.22 8.64
N ARG A 92 -0.62 -5.67 7.42
CA ARG A 92 0.57 -5.59 6.58
C ARG A 92 0.56 -4.23 5.89
N PRO A 93 1.24 -3.22 6.45
CA PRO A 93 1.45 -1.98 5.74
C PRO A 93 2.28 -2.24 4.48
N ASP A 94 2.05 -1.40 3.48
CA ASP A 94 2.81 -1.47 2.23
C ASP A 94 4.28 -1.14 2.45
N LEU A 95 4.58 -0.14 3.30
CA LEU A 95 5.94 0.17 3.75
C LEU A 95 5.95 0.54 5.24
N LYS A 96 7.11 0.35 5.90
CA LYS A 96 7.31 0.69 7.31
C LYS A 96 8.73 1.20 7.56
N TYR A 97 8.83 2.31 8.27
CA TYR A 97 10.08 2.85 8.80
C TYR A 97 9.87 3.30 10.24
N GLN A 98 10.55 2.67 11.19
CA GLN A 98 10.33 2.92 12.62
C GLN A 98 8.84 2.83 12.99
N GLN A 99 8.23 3.91 13.52
CA GLN A 99 6.81 4.01 13.83
C GLN A 99 5.94 4.42 12.63
N LEU A 100 6.53 4.93 11.55
CA LEU A 100 5.79 5.28 10.34
C LEU A 100 5.39 4.01 9.59
N VAL A 101 4.09 3.88 9.30
CA VAL A 101 3.54 2.84 8.43
C VAL A 101 2.83 3.52 7.26
N ILE A 102 3.12 3.09 6.05
CA ILE A 102 2.62 3.70 4.82
C ILE A 102 1.68 2.74 4.15
N GLU A 103 0.52 3.26 3.76
CA GLU A 103 -0.53 2.53 3.07
C GLU A 103 -0.81 3.20 1.73
N VAL A 104 -0.60 2.47 0.64
CA VAL A 104 -0.93 2.93 -0.70
C VAL A 104 -2.31 2.40 -1.07
N GLN A 105 -3.25 3.29 -1.36
CA GLN A 105 -4.61 2.91 -1.73
C GLN A 105 -4.95 3.32 -3.16
N CYS A 106 -5.08 2.34 -4.07
CA CYS A 106 -5.41 2.58 -5.49
C CYS A 106 -6.87 2.29 -5.85
N SER A 107 -7.60 1.55 -5.00
CA SER A 107 -9.02 1.20 -5.19
C SER A 107 -9.85 1.56 -3.96
N PRO A 108 -11.14 1.88 -4.11
CA PRO A 108 -11.98 2.18 -2.93
C PRO A 108 -12.02 0.99 -1.97
N ILE A 109 -11.93 1.29 -0.67
CA ILE A 109 -12.21 0.35 0.43
C ILE A 109 -13.38 0.88 1.25
N SER A 110 -13.98 0.03 2.08
CA SER A 110 -15.03 0.50 2.97
C SER A 110 -14.43 1.44 4.04
N LEU A 111 -15.21 2.42 4.50
CA LEU A 111 -14.78 3.29 5.59
C LEU A 111 -14.55 2.48 6.88
N THR A 112 -15.32 1.41 7.09
CA THR A 112 -15.16 0.49 8.21
C THR A 112 -13.78 -0.17 8.19
N ASP A 113 -13.35 -0.70 7.05
CA ASP A 113 -12.04 -1.36 6.91
C ASP A 113 -10.89 -0.37 7.07
N PHE A 114 -11.01 0.80 6.42
CA PHE A 114 -10.04 1.90 6.57
C PHE A 114 -9.87 2.29 8.04
N SER A 115 -11.00 2.45 8.76
CA SER A 115 -11.01 2.87 10.16
C SER A 115 -10.44 1.79 11.06
N ALA A 116 -10.78 0.52 10.82
CA ALA A 116 -10.25 -0.61 11.58
C ALA A 116 -8.73 -0.74 11.43
N ARG A 117 -8.20 -0.61 10.20
CA ARG A 117 -6.76 -0.61 9.91
C ARG A 117 -6.05 0.52 10.63
N THR A 118 -6.51 1.75 10.37
CA THR A 118 -5.94 2.98 10.97
C THR A 118 -5.95 2.93 12.49
N ALA A 119 -7.08 2.53 13.10
CA ALA A 119 -7.18 2.40 14.55
C ALA A 119 -6.25 1.31 15.11
N GLY A 120 -6.05 0.21 14.39
CA GLY A 120 -5.08 -0.82 14.76
C GLY A 120 -3.66 -0.28 14.83
N TYR A 121 -3.22 0.45 13.79
CA TYR A 121 -1.91 1.10 13.79
C TYR A 121 -1.73 2.07 14.95
N LEU A 122 -2.69 2.99 15.14
CA LEU A 122 -2.63 4.00 16.19
C LEU A 122 -2.57 3.38 17.59
N LYS A 123 -3.39 2.34 17.86
CA LYS A 123 -3.37 1.64 19.16
C LYS A 123 -2.05 0.94 19.45
N ALA A 124 -1.32 0.52 18.42
CA ALA A 124 0.01 -0.08 18.54
C ALA A 124 1.16 0.95 18.59
N GLY A 125 0.86 2.25 18.55
CA GLY A 125 1.86 3.31 18.56
C GLY A 125 2.51 3.57 17.20
N TYR A 126 1.91 3.11 16.11
CA TYR A 126 2.32 3.46 14.75
C TYR A 126 1.65 4.74 14.27
N GLN A 127 2.30 5.43 13.34
CA GLN A 127 1.81 6.60 12.64
C GLN A 127 1.43 6.19 11.21
N PRO A 128 0.14 6.00 10.89
CA PRO A 128 -0.29 5.64 9.56
C PRO A 128 -0.28 6.85 8.62
N TRP A 129 0.36 6.68 7.46
CA TRP A 129 0.36 7.63 6.36
C TRP A 129 -0.27 6.99 5.13
N TRP A 130 -1.50 7.41 4.82
CA TRP A 130 -2.24 6.96 3.65
C TRP A 130 -1.89 7.80 2.42
N ILE A 131 -1.49 7.13 1.33
CA ILE A 131 -1.13 7.74 0.06
C ILE A 131 -2.06 7.19 -1.03
N LEU A 132 -2.73 8.09 -1.75
CA LEU A 132 -3.78 7.71 -2.70
C LEU A 132 -3.26 7.58 -4.13
N GLY A 133 -3.64 6.48 -4.80
CA GLY A 133 -3.50 6.34 -6.24
C GLY A 133 -4.41 7.30 -7.02
N LEU A 134 -4.12 7.47 -8.32
CA LEU A 134 -4.72 8.50 -9.18
C LEU A 134 -6.25 8.46 -9.22
N ARG A 135 -6.84 7.27 -9.07
CA ARG A 135 -8.30 7.10 -9.08
C ARG A 135 -8.97 7.73 -7.86
N LEU A 136 -8.34 7.63 -6.69
CA LEU A 136 -8.91 8.07 -5.41
C LEU A 136 -8.57 9.51 -5.06
N GLN A 137 -7.59 10.10 -5.72
CA GLN A 137 -7.22 11.50 -5.51
C GLN A 137 -8.39 12.46 -5.78
N PRO A 138 -8.41 13.63 -5.10
CA PRO A 138 -9.43 14.65 -5.28
C PRO A 138 -9.72 15.02 -6.72
N LYS A 139 -11.01 15.02 -7.07
CA LYS A 139 -11.57 15.58 -8.30
C LYS A 139 -12.75 16.48 -7.91
N LYS A 140 -13.71 16.72 -8.81
CA LYS A 140 -14.95 17.45 -8.48
C LYS A 140 -15.71 16.84 -7.29
N ILE A 141 -15.74 15.51 -7.22
CA ILE A 141 -16.36 14.76 -6.11
C ILE A 141 -15.27 13.94 -5.46
N TRP A 142 -15.17 14.05 -4.14
CA TRP A 142 -14.17 13.34 -3.35
C TRP A 142 -14.70 12.00 -2.89
N HIS A 143 -13.91 10.95 -3.09
CA HIS A 143 -14.18 9.65 -2.51
C HIS A 143 -14.14 9.72 -0.98
N THR A 144 -14.97 8.93 -0.29
CA THR A 144 -15.00 8.87 1.17
C THR A 144 -13.61 8.54 1.75
N ILE A 145 -12.87 7.64 1.10
CA ILE A 145 -11.49 7.30 1.51
C ILE A 145 -10.54 8.47 1.33
N ALA A 146 -10.73 9.32 0.32
CA ALA A 146 -9.91 10.52 0.17
C ALA A 146 -10.11 11.49 1.34
N LYS A 147 -11.38 11.70 1.72
CA LYS A 147 -11.72 12.51 2.91
C LYS A 147 -11.15 11.90 4.19
N ALA A 148 -11.24 10.58 4.36
CA ALA A 148 -10.75 9.88 5.53
C ALA A 148 -9.21 9.85 5.63
N SER A 149 -8.51 9.97 4.49
CA SER A 149 -7.03 10.02 4.42
C SER A 149 -6.46 11.42 4.64
N CYS A 150 -7.31 12.42 4.85
CA CYS A 150 -6.87 13.78 5.15
C CYS A 150 -6.28 13.84 6.55
N MET A 151 -5.19 14.60 6.69
CA MET A 151 -4.51 14.86 7.95
C MET A 151 -4.51 16.37 8.22
N TYR A 152 -4.34 16.74 9.49
CA TYR A 152 -4.12 18.12 9.89
C TYR A 152 -2.88 18.17 10.77
N ASP A 153 -1.90 18.97 10.38
CA ASP A 153 -0.65 19.19 11.11
C ASP A 153 -0.37 20.69 11.26
N ASP A 154 0.84 21.05 11.71
CA ASP A 154 1.23 22.45 11.92
C ASP A 154 1.25 23.29 10.63
N GLN A 155 1.26 22.63 9.46
CA GLN A 155 1.17 23.27 8.14
C GLN A 155 -0.29 23.33 7.63
N GLY A 156 -1.24 22.78 8.39
CA GLY A 156 -2.66 22.81 8.12
C GLY A 156 -3.18 21.52 7.50
N PHE A 157 -4.14 21.66 6.58
CA PHE A 157 -4.79 20.53 5.91
C PHE A 157 -3.81 19.85 4.95
N ASN A 158 -3.73 18.53 4.99
CA ASN A 158 -2.87 17.75 4.11
C ASN A 158 -3.57 16.50 3.60
N LEU A 159 -3.45 16.24 2.30
CA LEU A 159 -3.76 14.95 1.70
C LEU A 159 -2.66 14.57 0.70
N TRP A 160 -2.27 13.30 0.71
CA TRP A 160 -1.19 12.79 -0.12
C TRP A 160 -1.70 11.83 -1.20
N GLY A 161 -1.18 12.04 -2.40
CA GLY A 161 -1.37 11.16 -3.54
C GLY A 161 -0.03 10.78 -4.16
N ILE A 162 -0.06 9.80 -5.05
CA ILE A 162 1.08 9.37 -5.86
C ILE A 162 0.67 9.28 -7.33
N ASP A 163 1.52 9.81 -8.21
CA ASP A 163 1.45 9.60 -9.66
C ASP A 163 2.68 8.81 -10.10
N VAL A 164 2.49 7.50 -10.25
CA VAL A 164 3.55 6.58 -10.67
C VAL A 164 4.00 6.81 -12.11
N GLY A 165 3.13 7.36 -12.97
CA GLY A 165 3.47 7.68 -14.35
C GLY A 165 4.39 8.89 -14.45
N ARG A 166 4.23 9.83 -13.52
CA ARG A 166 5.11 11.01 -13.37
C ARG A 166 6.25 10.81 -12.37
N GLN A 167 6.28 9.67 -11.68
CA GLN A 167 7.23 9.38 -10.61
C GLN A 167 7.29 10.50 -9.56
N CYS A 168 6.12 10.90 -9.03
CA CYS A 168 6.06 11.94 -8.01
C CYS A 168 5.00 11.70 -6.94
N LEU A 169 5.24 12.29 -5.77
CA LEU A 169 4.22 12.50 -4.75
C LEU A 169 3.47 13.80 -5.03
N ILE A 170 2.18 13.79 -4.75
CA ILE A 170 1.29 14.94 -4.87
C ILE A 170 0.79 15.28 -3.47
N GLN A 171 1.00 16.52 -3.05
CA GLN A 171 0.50 17.04 -1.78
C GLN A 171 -0.60 18.06 -2.05
N TYR A 172 -1.77 17.86 -1.44
CA TYR A 172 -2.87 18.81 -1.43
C TYR A 172 -2.88 19.51 -0.07
N THR A 173 -2.59 20.82 -0.06
CA THR A 173 -2.35 21.59 1.18
C THR A 173 -3.34 22.73 1.42
N ALA A 174 -4.16 23.07 0.43
CA ALA A 174 -5.11 24.17 0.52
C ALA A 174 -6.46 23.77 -0.07
N ILE A 175 -7.53 24.18 0.61
CA ILE A 175 -8.88 24.13 0.08
C ILE A 175 -9.28 25.59 -0.18
N ASP A 176 -9.18 26.01 -1.44
CA ASP A 176 -9.71 27.30 -1.87
C ASP A 176 -11.22 27.14 -2.10
N TRP A 177 -11.97 27.28 -1.00
CA TRP A 177 -13.43 27.23 -1.03
C TRP A 177 -13.99 28.64 -0.84
N HIS A 178 -14.72 29.10 -1.86
CA HIS A 178 -15.44 30.37 -1.81
C HIS A 178 -16.94 30.10 -1.92
N TYR A 179 -17.75 30.66 -1.01
CA TYR A 179 -19.20 30.41 -0.93
C TYR A 179 -19.99 30.82 -2.19
N GLN A 180 -19.40 31.65 -3.06
CA GLN A 180 -19.99 32.03 -4.36
C GLN A 180 -19.57 31.11 -5.52
N SER A 181 -18.61 30.22 -5.29
CA SER A 181 -18.02 29.33 -6.30
C SER A 181 -18.31 27.85 -6.01
N GLY A 182 -19.08 27.57 -4.94
CA GLY A 182 -19.49 26.23 -4.50
C GLY A 182 -20.93 25.91 -4.84
#